data_AF-A0A956SH28-F1
#
_entry.id   AF-A0A956SH28-F1
#
_cell.length_a   1.000
_cell.length_b   1.000
_cell.length_c   1.000
_cell.angle_alpha   90.00
_cell.angle_beta   90.00
_cell.angle_gamma   90.00
#
_symmetry.space_group_name_H-M   'P 1'
#
loop_
_entity.id
_entity.type
_entity.pdbx_description
1 polymer ?
#
loop_
_entity_poly.entity_id
_entity_poly.type
_entity_poly.pdbx_seq_one_letter_code
_entity_poly.pdbx_strand_id
1 'polypeptide(L)'
;MKIATLGLLAIIGASFAGTATAGVNANGYLLLHTDDSVIYTEDDEDSYCNLLEVDCPFDPECDDDHMGCSSAAMSLTPTSGLGPDETLVWVVAAFWPDACPRVTAVQFGLSWPVEAAASPIIKTGSCAPFELPTGNWPNELLEGTAVSWAPNAITRTAFPVYWFTAYSYYGPMEVALADFPTGTTGAAFADDSVPAVLDQIPDANMGSVGLNGATGSNPYMVPVPVNEKSWGEVKAIFGR
;
A
#
# COMPACT_ATOMS: atom_id res chain seq x y z
N MET A 1 39.60 36.67 42.41
CA MET A 1 38.29 36.43 41.79
C MET A 1 38.35 35.06 41.13
N LYS A 2 37.70 34.03 41.69
CA LYS A 2 37.74 32.65 41.17
C LYS A 2 36.47 32.43 40.33
N ILE A 3 36.63 32.21 39.04
CA ILE A 3 35.54 31.91 38.10
C ILE A 3 35.25 30.41 38.23
N ALA A 4 34.05 30.08 38.71
CA ALA A 4 33.59 28.70 38.82
C ALA A 4 32.99 28.26 37.48
N THR A 5 33.63 27.31 36.82
CA THR A 5 33.19 26.70 35.57
C THR A 5 32.03 25.74 35.86
N LEU A 6 30.81 26.11 35.49
CA LEU A 6 29.64 25.23 35.51
C LEU A 6 29.83 24.16 34.41
N GLY A 7 29.98 22.90 34.82
CA GLY A 7 29.96 21.75 33.93
C GLY A 7 28.55 21.47 33.43
N LEU A 8 28.32 21.67 32.13
CA LEU A 8 27.09 21.31 31.45
C LEU A 8 27.07 19.79 31.25
N LEU A 9 26.24 19.08 32.02
CA LEU A 9 26.01 17.65 31.88
C LEU A 9 25.04 17.43 30.71
N ALA A 10 25.54 17.06 29.53
CA ALA A 10 24.72 16.69 28.38
C ALA A 10 24.10 15.30 28.61
N ILE A 11 22.83 15.25 28.97
CA ILE A 11 22.04 14.02 29.00
C ILE A 11 21.72 13.66 27.55
N ILE A 12 22.48 12.73 26.98
CA ILE A 12 22.14 12.08 25.72
C ILE A 12 20.96 11.16 26.03
N GLY A 13 19.75 11.69 25.87
CA GLY A 13 18.53 10.89 25.86
C GLY A 13 18.59 9.98 24.64
N ALA A 14 18.90 8.71 24.85
CA ALA A 14 18.67 7.67 23.85
C ALA A 14 17.16 7.54 23.68
N SER A 15 16.62 8.25 22.70
CA SER A 15 15.27 8.02 22.20
C SER A 15 15.26 6.59 21.64
N PHE A 16 14.81 5.64 22.45
CA PHE A 16 14.40 4.35 21.93
C PHE A 16 13.18 4.63 21.05
N ALA A 17 13.42 4.75 19.74
CA ALA A 17 12.36 4.63 18.76
C ALA A 17 11.70 3.27 19.04
N GLY A 18 10.50 3.31 19.63
CA GLY A 18 9.72 2.11 19.86
C GLY A 18 9.59 1.41 18.52
N THR A 19 9.98 0.14 18.46
CA THR A 19 9.64 -0.72 17.34
C THR A 19 8.12 -0.75 17.30
N ALA A 20 7.53 0.03 16.39
CA ALA A 20 6.12 -0.02 16.10
C ALA A 20 5.75 -1.49 15.89
N THR A 21 4.71 -1.94 16.58
CA THR A 21 4.20 -3.30 16.53
C THR A 21 3.75 -3.59 15.11
N ALA A 22 4.64 -4.20 14.34
CA ALA A 22 4.34 -4.85 13.09
C ALA A 22 3.35 -5.99 13.39
N GLY A 23 2.07 -5.74 13.14
CA GLY A 23 1.01 -6.76 13.10
C GLY A 23 1.21 -7.71 11.92
N VAL A 24 0.23 -8.58 11.71
CA VAL A 24 0.29 -9.65 10.70
C VAL A 24 0.33 -9.15 9.25
N ASN A 25 -0.02 -7.88 9.02
CA ASN A 25 0.01 -7.23 7.70
C ASN A 25 1.23 -6.30 7.55
N ALA A 26 2.18 -6.33 8.48
CA ALA A 26 3.35 -5.48 8.42
C ALA A 26 4.20 -5.72 7.17
N ASN A 27 4.81 -4.64 6.69
CA ASN A 27 5.59 -4.62 5.44
C ASN A 27 4.77 -4.95 4.19
N GLY A 28 3.43 -4.84 4.25
CA GLY A 28 2.60 -4.83 3.05
C GLY A 28 2.89 -3.61 2.16
N TYR A 29 2.47 -3.72 0.91
CA TYR A 29 2.63 -2.73 -0.14
C TYR A 29 1.29 -2.40 -0.76
N LEU A 30 1.13 -1.16 -1.22
CA LEU A 30 0.08 -0.78 -2.15
C LEU A 30 0.71 -0.37 -3.47
N LEU A 31 0.27 -1.00 -4.55
CA LEU A 31 0.87 -0.87 -5.86
C LEU A 31 -0.20 -0.36 -6.83
N LEU A 32 0.23 0.40 -7.84
CA LEU A 32 -0.64 0.77 -8.95
C LEU A 32 -0.32 -0.08 -10.17
N HIS A 33 -1.34 -0.73 -10.71
CA HIS A 33 -1.24 -1.62 -11.86
C HIS A 33 -2.15 -1.14 -12.99
N THR A 34 -1.70 -1.29 -14.24
CA THR A 34 -2.48 -1.06 -15.45
C THR A 34 -2.29 -2.24 -16.37
N ASP A 35 -3.33 -2.56 -17.12
CA ASP A 35 -3.33 -3.55 -18.18
C ASP A 35 -3.87 -2.87 -19.43
N ASP A 36 -2.96 -2.50 -20.33
CA ASP A 36 -3.29 -1.80 -21.57
C ASP A 36 -4.19 -2.64 -22.51
N SER A 37 -4.38 -3.94 -22.22
CA SER A 37 -5.33 -4.78 -22.95
C SER A 37 -6.78 -4.61 -22.48
N VAL A 38 -7.01 -4.01 -21.31
CA VAL A 38 -8.35 -3.76 -20.75
C VAL A 38 -8.76 -2.32 -21.04
N ILE A 39 -9.81 -2.17 -21.83
CA ILE A 39 -10.39 -0.87 -22.17
C ILE A 39 -11.51 -0.58 -21.18
N TYR A 40 -11.48 0.60 -20.56
CA TYR A 40 -12.58 1.06 -19.74
C TYR A 40 -13.84 1.31 -20.57
N THR A 41 -14.97 0.87 -20.04
CA THR A 41 -16.32 1.14 -20.55
C THR A 41 -17.23 1.56 -19.40
N GLU A 42 -18.05 2.59 -19.61
CA GLU A 42 -18.95 3.11 -18.58
C GLU A 42 -20.07 2.12 -18.20
N ASP A 43 -20.39 1.17 -19.08
CA ASP A 43 -21.52 0.25 -18.89
C ASP A 43 -21.21 -0.95 -17.96
N ASP A 44 -19.94 -1.17 -17.59
CA ASP A 44 -19.48 -2.37 -16.86
C ASP A 44 -18.90 -2.05 -15.47
N GLU A 45 -19.68 -1.36 -14.63
CA GLU A 45 -19.22 -0.87 -13.32
C GLU A 45 -18.90 -1.98 -12.29
N ASP A 46 -19.45 -3.19 -12.44
CA ASP A 46 -19.35 -4.27 -11.44
C ASP A 46 -18.16 -5.24 -11.67
N SER A 47 -17.34 -5.02 -12.70
CA SER A 47 -16.56 -6.11 -13.32
C SER A 47 -15.03 -6.00 -13.17
N TYR A 48 -14.47 -4.80 -13.05
CA TYR A 48 -13.02 -4.61 -13.20
C TYR A 48 -12.19 -5.30 -12.10
N CYS A 49 -12.74 -5.50 -10.90
CA CYS A 49 -12.03 -6.19 -9.82
C CYS A 49 -11.71 -7.66 -10.13
N ASN A 50 -12.49 -8.31 -11.00
CA ASN A 50 -12.30 -9.72 -11.35
C ASN A 50 -11.50 -9.91 -12.64
N LEU A 51 -11.21 -8.82 -13.37
CA LEU A 51 -10.40 -8.87 -14.59
C LEU A 51 -8.91 -8.92 -14.29
N LEU A 52 -8.50 -8.45 -13.12
CA LEU A 52 -7.12 -8.49 -12.69
C LEU A 52 -6.75 -9.92 -12.28
N GLU A 53 -6.03 -10.64 -13.15
CA GLU A 53 -5.51 -11.98 -12.88
C GLU A 53 -4.25 -11.91 -11.98
N VAL A 54 -4.43 -11.38 -10.76
CA VAL A 54 -3.44 -11.49 -9.68
C VAL A 54 -3.87 -12.67 -8.81
N ASP A 55 -3.77 -13.88 -9.35
CA ASP A 55 -4.07 -15.09 -8.57
C ASP A 55 -2.77 -15.69 -8.04
N CYS A 56 -2.42 -15.23 -6.84
CA CYS A 56 -1.45 -15.89 -5.99
C CYS A 56 -2.22 -16.94 -5.18
N PRO A 57 -2.03 -18.25 -5.43
CA PRO A 57 -2.83 -19.27 -4.78
C PRO A 57 -2.70 -19.16 -3.27
N PHE A 58 -3.87 -19.09 -2.62
CA PHE A 58 -4.02 -19.07 -1.17
C PHE A 58 -3.35 -20.30 -0.55
N ASP A 59 -2.44 -20.07 0.40
CA ASP A 59 -2.04 -21.10 1.35
C ASP A 59 -2.98 -21.05 2.56
N PRO A 60 -3.85 -22.05 2.77
CA PRO A 60 -4.77 -22.10 3.89
C PRO A 60 -4.11 -22.25 5.24
N GLU A 61 -2.89 -22.77 5.31
CA GLU A 61 -2.29 -23.17 6.56
C GLU A 61 -1.28 -22.15 7.07
N CYS A 62 -0.74 -21.28 6.20
CA CYS A 62 0.34 -20.38 6.61
C CYS A 62 1.47 -21.17 7.30
N ASP A 63 1.60 -22.44 6.94
CA ASP A 63 2.60 -23.35 7.46
C ASP A 63 3.85 -23.16 6.61
N ASP A 64 5.02 -23.12 7.26
CA ASP A 64 6.32 -22.64 6.75
C ASP A 64 6.84 -23.25 5.42
N ASP A 65 6.09 -24.11 4.73
CA ASP A 65 6.57 -25.00 3.66
C ASP A 65 6.05 -24.69 2.24
N HIS A 66 5.29 -23.60 2.01
CA HIS A 66 4.68 -23.31 0.70
C HIS A 66 5.06 -21.95 0.09
N MET A 67 6.25 -21.90 -0.52
CA MET A 67 6.67 -20.83 -1.44
C MET A 67 5.94 -20.92 -2.80
N GLY A 68 4.65 -20.56 -2.83
CA GLY A 68 3.79 -20.74 -4.02
C GLY A 68 3.80 -19.61 -5.05
N CYS A 69 4.08 -18.38 -4.65
CA CYS A 69 4.09 -17.25 -5.60
C CYS A 69 5.48 -17.04 -6.16
N SER A 70 5.72 -17.52 -7.38
CA SER A 70 6.91 -17.12 -8.11
C SER A 70 6.93 -15.60 -8.24
N SER A 71 8.02 -14.95 -7.84
CA SER A 71 8.23 -13.50 -7.89
C SER A 71 7.99 -12.87 -9.27
N ALA A 72 7.89 -13.69 -10.32
CA ALA A 72 7.53 -13.29 -11.67
C ALA A 72 6.07 -12.78 -11.79
N ALA A 73 5.13 -13.25 -10.95
CA ALA A 73 3.73 -12.80 -10.98
C ALA A 73 3.55 -11.38 -10.41
N MET A 74 4.54 -10.88 -9.66
CA MET A 74 4.56 -9.53 -9.11
C MET A 74 5.56 -8.63 -9.85
N SER A 75 5.91 -8.95 -11.10
CA SER A 75 6.61 -8.00 -11.98
C SER A 75 5.62 -6.91 -12.42
N LEU A 76 5.27 -6.05 -11.49
CA LEU A 76 4.51 -4.83 -11.72
C LEU A 76 5.51 -3.81 -12.29
N THR A 77 5.90 -4.02 -13.55
CA THR A 77 6.71 -3.08 -14.30
C THR A 77 6.10 -1.68 -14.24
N PRO A 78 6.90 -0.60 -14.32
CA PRO A 78 6.38 0.76 -14.36
C PRO A 78 5.23 0.87 -15.34
N THR A 79 4.07 1.26 -14.83
CA THR A 79 2.86 1.43 -15.61
C THR A 79 2.92 2.80 -16.24
N SER A 80 3.32 2.83 -17.52
CA SER A 80 3.16 3.99 -18.37
C SER A 80 1.90 3.78 -19.19
N GLY A 81 0.85 4.57 -18.95
CA GLY A 81 -0.23 4.73 -19.91
C GLY A 81 0.35 5.36 -21.17
N LEU A 82 0.58 4.55 -22.19
CA LEU A 82 1.25 4.99 -23.43
C LEU A 82 0.31 5.77 -24.38
N GLY A 83 -0.96 5.92 -24.01
CA GLY A 83 -1.98 6.60 -24.82
C GLY A 83 -2.49 7.91 -24.20
N PRO A 84 -3.10 8.79 -25.04
CA PRO A 84 -3.89 9.93 -24.57
C PRO A 84 -5.26 9.51 -23.99
N ASP A 85 -5.56 8.22 -24.00
CA ASP A 85 -6.86 7.65 -23.67
C ASP A 85 -7.00 7.36 -22.17
N GLU A 86 -8.24 7.11 -21.75
CA GLU A 86 -8.59 6.72 -20.39
C GLU A 86 -7.91 5.40 -20.02
N THR A 87 -7.11 5.44 -18.97
CA THR A 87 -6.35 4.29 -18.47
C THR A 87 -7.07 3.72 -17.25
N LEU A 88 -7.39 2.42 -17.29
CA LEU A 88 -7.88 1.69 -16.13
C LEU A 88 -6.70 1.32 -15.22
N VAL A 89 -6.80 1.69 -13.95
CA VAL A 89 -5.76 1.49 -12.94
C VAL A 89 -6.36 0.71 -11.77
N TRP A 90 -5.65 -0.34 -11.34
CA TRP A 90 -5.96 -1.06 -10.12
C TRP A 90 -5.02 -0.65 -9.00
N VAL A 91 -5.59 -0.51 -7.80
CA VAL A 91 -4.85 -0.50 -6.54
C VAL A 91 -4.73 -1.95 -6.07
N VAL A 92 -3.51 -2.43 -5.92
CA VAL A 92 -3.21 -3.81 -5.55
C VAL A 92 -2.52 -3.83 -4.19
N ALA A 93 -3.09 -4.54 -3.23
CA ALA A 93 -2.37 -4.90 -2.02
C ALA A 93 -1.42 -6.07 -2.35
N ALA A 94 -0.18 -5.97 -1.89
CA ALA A 94 0.82 -7.00 -2.08
C ALA A 94 1.64 -7.22 -0.80
N PHE A 95 2.02 -8.46 -0.56
CA PHE A 95 2.76 -8.94 0.59
C PHE A 95 3.84 -9.92 0.13
N TRP A 96 4.83 -10.15 0.99
CA TRP A 96 5.85 -11.16 0.75
C TRP A 96 5.22 -12.54 0.50
N PRO A 97 5.79 -13.39 -0.36
CA PRO A 97 5.29 -14.74 -0.57
C PRO A 97 5.18 -15.57 0.72
N ASP A 98 6.07 -15.33 1.68
CA ASP A 98 6.08 -16.00 2.98
C ASP A 98 5.28 -15.24 4.06
N ALA A 99 4.60 -14.14 3.69
CA ALA A 99 3.74 -13.41 4.60
C ALA A 99 2.38 -14.10 4.76
N CYS A 100 1.80 -13.90 5.93
CA CYS A 100 0.49 -14.41 6.32
C CYS A 100 -0.49 -13.26 6.58
N PRO A 101 -0.84 -12.48 5.55
CA PRO A 101 -1.72 -11.34 5.74
C PRO A 101 -3.08 -11.82 6.29
N ARG A 102 -3.71 -10.98 7.10
CA ARG A 102 -5.10 -11.14 7.56
C ARG A 102 -5.81 -9.80 7.40
N VAL A 103 -5.86 -9.28 6.18
CA VAL A 103 -6.37 -7.93 5.90
C VAL A 103 -7.89 -7.91 5.96
N THR A 104 -8.48 -7.14 6.87
CA THR A 104 -9.93 -6.89 6.90
C THR A 104 -10.32 -5.53 6.33
N ALA A 105 -9.39 -4.57 6.32
CA ALA A 105 -9.60 -3.27 5.72
C ALA A 105 -8.28 -2.66 5.23
N VAL A 106 -8.41 -1.75 4.26
CA VAL A 106 -7.31 -0.93 3.74
C VAL A 106 -7.79 0.51 3.71
N GLN A 107 -6.96 1.45 4.13
CA GLN A 107 -7.17 2.88 3.88
C GLN A 107 -6.01 3.45 3.08
N PHE A 108 -6.31 4.33 2.13
CA PHE A 108 -5.32 5.02 1.30
C PHE A 108 -5.92 6.27 0.66
N GLY A 109 -5.06 7.15 0.18
CA GLY A 109 -5.39 8.31 -0.64
C GLY A 109 -4.70 8.24 -1.99
N LEU A 110 -4.98 9.24 -2.83
CA LEU A 110 -4.31 9.47 -4.10
C LEU A 110 -3.75 10.89 -4.13
N SER A 111 -2.66 11.08 -4.86
CA SER A 111 -2.04 12.38 -5.07
C SER A 111 -1.65 12.56 -6.53
N TRP A 112 -1.80 13.78 -7.03
CA TRP A 112 -1.38 14.19 -8.36
C TRP A 112 -1.03 15.68 -8.34
N PRO A 113 -0.28 16.20 -9.33
CA PRO A 113 0.07 17.62 -9.40
C PRO A 113 -1.16 18.53 -9.49
N VAL A 114 -1.25 19.52 -8.60
CA VAL A 114 -2.36 20.50 -8.50
C VAL A 114 -2.51 21.37 -9.75
N GLU A 115 -1.45 21.46 -10.55
CA GLU A 115 -1.40 22.23 -11.78
C GLU A 115 -2.33 21.65 -12.87
N ALA A 116 -2.74 20.39 -12.72
CA ALA A 116 -3.88 19.83 -13.43
C ALA A 116 -5.15 20.47 -12.86
N ALA A 117 -5.67 21.51 -13.52
CA ALA A 117 -6.85 22.27 -13.10
C ALA A 117 -8.15 21.45 -12.92
N ALA A 118 -8.12 20.14 -13.17
CA ALA A 118 -9.19 19.17 -12.96
C ALA A 118 -8.59 17.86 -12.43
N SER A 119 -9.38 17.10 -11.65
CA SER A 119 -9.00 15.74 -11.24
C SER A 119 -8.73 14.88 -12.48
N PRO A 120 -7.62 14.13 -12.54
CA PRO A 120 -7.38 13.18 -13.61
C PRO A 120 -8.27 11.95 -13.51
N ILE A 121 -8.95 11.74 -12.38
CA ILE A 121 -9.76 10.57 -12.09
C ILE A 121 -11.19 10.80 -12.59
N ILE A 122 -11.70 9.90 -13.43
CA ILE A 122 -13.05 9.98 -14.01
C ILE A 122 -14.04 9.15 -13.20
N LYS A 123 -13.67 7.91 -12.91
CA LYS A 123 -14.51 6.93 -12.22
C LYS A 123 -13.67 6.11 -11.26
N THR A 124 -14.30 5.60 -10.20
CA THR A 124 -13.69 4.71 -9.22
C THR A 124 -14.63 3.56 -8.87
N GLY A 125 -14.08 2.50 -8.28
CA GLY A 125 -14.86 1.45 -7.66
C GLY A 125 -14.06 0.58 -6.68
N SER A 126 -14.76 0.09 -5.66
CA SER A 126 -14.20 -0.78 -4.61
C SER A 126 -14.23 -2.26 -5.01
N CYS A 127 -13.15 -2.99 -4.70
CA CYS A 127 -13.13 -4.46 -4.76
C CYS A 127 -13.53 -5.12 -3.44
N ALA A 128 -13.88 -4.31 -2.45
CA ALA A 128 -14.43 -4.74 -1.18
C ALA A 128 -15.95 -4.49 -1.12
N PRO A 129 -16.69 -5.29 -0.32
CA PRO A 129 -18.14 -5.14 -0.16
C PRO A 129 -18.56 -3.86 0.58
N PHE A 130 -17.63 -3.19 1.26
CA PHE A 130 -17.89 -1.93 1.95
C PHE A 130 -16.78 -0.91 1.63
N GLU A 131 -17.21 0.31 1.33
CA GLU A 131 -16.33 1.46 1.12
C GLU A 131 -16.80 2.62 2.00
N LEU A 132 -15.85 3.36 2.57
CA LEU A 132 -16.05 4.58 3.33
C LEU A 132 -15.17 5.69 2.73
N PRO A 133 -15.63 6.33 1.64
CA PRO A 133 -14.91 7.44 1.04
C PRO A 133 -15.05 8.69 1.91
N THR A 134 -14.12 9.63 1.77
CA THR A 134 -14.20 10.93 2.45
C THR A 134 -14.52 12.07 1.52
N GLY A 135 -15.18 13.09 2.05
CA GLY A 135 -15.43 14.35 1.37
C GLY A 135 -15.94 14.18 -0.06
N ASN A 136 -15.15 14.69 -1.00
CA ASN A 136 -15.36 14.70 -2.44
C ASN A 136 -14.53 13.63 -3.17
N TRP A 137 -14.10 12.57 -2.49
CA TRP A 137 -13.25 11.52 -3.06
C TRP A 137 -13.74 11.06 -4.43
N PRO A 138 -12.84 10.92 -5.43
CA PRO A 138 -11.40 11.16 -5.41
C PRO A 138 -11.01 12.55 -5.97
N ASN A 139 -11.81 13.60 -5.75
CA ASN A 139 -11.67 14.84 -6.52
C ASN A 139 -10.76 15.90 -5.89
N GLU A 140 -10.51 15.84 -4.58
CA GLU A 140 -9.65 16.81 -3.90
C GLU A 140 -8.36 16.17 -3.38
N LEU A 141 -7.33 17.00 -3.25
CA LEU A 141 -6.06 16.61 -2.66
C LEU A 141 -6.27 16.29 -1.18
N LEU A 142 -5.53 15.29 -0.68
CA LEU A 142 -5.54 14.85 0.73
C LEU A 142 -6.82 14.11 1.15
N GLU A 143 -7.69 13.77 0.20
CA GLU A 143 -8.80 12.87 0.41
C GLU A 143 -8.38 11.41 0.20
N GLY A 144 -9.24 10.52 0.66
CA GLY A 144 -8.99 9.08 0.62
C GLY A 144 -10.24 8.28 0.86
N THR A 145 -10.07 6.98 0.82
CA THR A 145 -11.12 6.00 1.07
C THR A 145 -10.59 4.90 1.97
N ALA A 146 -11.52 4.27 2.68
CA ALA A 146 -11.27 3.02 3.37
C ALA A 146 -12.19 1.94 2.80
N VAL A 147 -11.65 0.78 2.47
CA VAL A 147 -12.41 -0.37 1.98
C VAL A 147 -12.29 -1.52 2.96
N SER A 148 -13.35 -2.33 3.11
CA SER A 148 -13.37 -3.42 4.09
C SER A 148 -14.06 -4.68 3.58
N TRP A 149 -13.46 -5.83 3.90
CA TRP A 149 -13.98 -7.19 3.71
C TRP A 149 -14.47 -7.83 5.01
N ALA A 150 -14.48 -7.08 6.11
CA ALA A 150 -14.95 -7.57 7.39
C ALA A 150 -16.36 -8.20 7.26
N PRO A 151 -16.61 -9.36 7.90
CA PRO A 151 -15.78 -9.98 8.94
C PRO A 151 -14.70 -10.94 8.40
N ASN A 152 -14.54 -11.10 7.09
CA ASN A 152 -13.63 -12.08 6.52
C ASN A 152 -12.30 -11.41 6.15
N ALA A 153 -11.21 -11.86 6.77
CA ALA A 153 -9.87 -11.43 6.39
C ALA A 153 -9.47 -11.98 5.03
N ILE A 154 -8.81 -11.16 4.22
CA ILE A 154 -8.10 -11.58 3.02
C ILE A 154 -6.72 -12.08 3.44
N THR A 155 -6.42 -13.30 3.02
CA THR A 155 -5.20 -14.05 3.34
C THR A 155 -4.28 -14.27 2.15
N ARG A 156 -4.65 -13.72 0.98
CA ARG A 156 -3.83 -13.79 -0.23
C ARG A 156 -2.68 -12.78 -0.16
N THR A 157 -1.53 -13.16 -0.67
CA THR A 157 -0.34 -12.30 -0.72
C THR A 157 -0.44 -11.20 -1.76
N ALA A 158 -1.35 -11.29 -2.74
CA ALA A 158 -1.67 -10.17 -3.61
C ALA A 158 -3.14 -10.20 -4.03
N PHE A 159 -3.80 -9.05 -4.06
CA PHE A 159 -5.20 -8.92 -4.48
C PHE A 159 -5.59 -7.47 -4.83
N PRO A 160 -6.56 -7.27 -5.74
CA PRO A 160 -7.09 -5.95 -6.03
C PRO A 160 -7.90 -5.41 -4.83
N VAL A 161 -7.62 -4.18 -4.47
CA VAL A 161 -8.27 -3.42 -3.37
C VAL A 161 -9.32 -2.47 -3.95
N TYR A 162 -8.97 -1.82 -5.05
CA TYR A 162 -9.73 -0.73 -5.64
C TYR A 162 -9.39 -0.62 -7.13
N TRP A 163 -10.20 0.09 -7.90
CA TRP A 163 -9.86 0.50 -9.25
C TRP A 163 -10.31 1.94 -9.49
N PHE A 164 -9.66 2.58 -10.45
CA PHE A 164 -10.05 3.88 -10.95
C PHE A 164 -9.66 4.06 -12.41
N THR A 165 -10.34 4.95 -13.10
CA THR A 165 -9.96 5.37 -14.44
C THR A 165 -9.35 6.75 -14.39
N ALA A 166 -8.22 6.90 -15.05
CA ALA A 166 -7.51 8.16 -15.07
C ALA A 166 -7.08 8.54 -16.49
N TYR A 167 -7.03 9.85 -16.75
CA TYR A 167 -6.50 10.39 -18.00
C TYR A 167 -5.74 11.70 -17.72
N SER A 168 -4.92 12.13 -18.68
CA SER A 168 -4.25 13.42 -18.57
C SER A 168 -4.40 14.27 -19.82
N TYR A 169 -5.04 15.42 -19.66
CA TYR A 169 -5.30 16.36 -20.76
C TYR A 169 -4.10 17.26 -21.09
N TYR A 170 -3.32 17.66 -20.08
CA TYR A 170 -2.33 18.75 -20.21
C TYR A 170 -0.88 18.29 -20.42
N GLY A 171 -0.65 16.98 -20.55
CA GLY A 171 0.68 16.41 -20.80
C GLY A 171 0.98 15.21 -19.92
N PRO A 172 2.25 14.78 -19.83
CA PRO A 172 2.66 13.72 -18.91
C PRO A 172 2.36 14.09 -17.46
N MET A 173 1.72 13.19 -16.70
CA MET A 173 1.51 13.38 -15.26
C MET A 173 1.61 12.07 -14.48
N GLU A 174 1.89 12.16 -13.19
CA GLU A 174 1.93 11.02 -12.28
C GLU A 174 0.72 11.06 -11.33
N VAL A 175 0.11 9.90 -11.12
CA VAL A 175 -0.86 9.66 -10.03
C VAL A 175 -0.20 8.69 -9.07
N ALA A 176 -0.05 9.08 -7.82
CA ALA A 176 0.61 8.29 -6.79
C ALA A 176 -0.34 7.97 -5.63
N LEU A 177 -0.18 6.79 -5.05
CA LEU A 177 -0.80 6.47 -3.76
C LEU A 177 -0.24 7.39 -2.68
N ALA A 178 -1.10 7.75 -1.72
CA ALA A 178 -0.77 8.70 -0.68
C ALA A 178 -1.40 8.32 0.67
N ASP A 179 -0.89 8.96 1.71
CA ASP A 179 -1.41 8.84 3.06
C ASP A 179 -2.82 9.43 3.22
N PHE A 180 -3.68 8.69 3.94
CA PHE A 180 -5.04 9.13 4.25
C PHE A 180 -5.51 8.79 5.68
N PRO A 181 -6.11 9.74 6.44
CA PRO A 181 -6.07 11.18 6.22
C PRO A 181 -4.62 11.63 6.21
N THR A 182 -4.29 12.60 5.35
CA THR A 182 -2.90 13.05 5.28
C THR A 182 -2.47 13.64 6.62
N GLY A 183 -1.36 13.11 7.16
CA GLY A 183 -0.75 13.62 8.39
C GLY A 183 -1.27 13.04 9.72
N THR A 184 -2.15 12.02 9.73
CA THR A 184 -2.56 11.36 10.98
C THR A 184 -2.07 9.92 11.11
N THR A 185 -2.55 9.04 10.25
CA THR A 185 -2.43 7.58 10.39
C THR A 185 -2.09 6.91 9.07
N GLY A 186 -1.68 7.69 8.07
CA GLY A 186 -1.21 7.21 6.77
C GLY A 186 -2.09 6.17 6.07
N ALA A 187 -1.55 5.63 4.98
CA ALA A 187 -2.11 4.40 4.42
C ALA A 187 -1.89 3.24 5.41
N ALA A 188 -2.87 2.36 5.58
CA ALA A 188 -2.79 1.28 6.56
C ALA A 188 -3.62 0.05 6.19
N PHE A 189 -3.13 -1.11 6.60
CA PHE A 189 -3.88 -2.36 6.66
C PHE A 189 -4.46 -2.55 8.07
N ALA A 190 -5.72 -2.99 8.17
CA ALA A 190 -6.29 -3.45 9.43
C ALA A 190 -6.33 -4.98 9.46
N ASP A 191 -5.98 -5.59 10.59
CA ASP A 191 -6.13 -7.03 10.80
C ASP A 191 -7.55 -7.43 11.27
N ASP A 192 -7.76 -8.70 11.60
CA ASP A 192 -9.02 -9.21 12.14
C ASP A 192 -9.06 -9.35 13.66
N SER A 193 -8.13 -8.72 14.39
CA SER A 193 -8.22 -8.68 15.85
C SER A 193 -9.33 -7.75 16.34
N VAL A 194 -9.73 -7.89 17.61
CA VAL A 194 -10.77 -7.04 18.22
C VAL A 194 -10.21 -6.42 19.52
N PRO A 195 -9.86 -5.12 19.54
CA PRO A 195 -9.90 -4.16 18.42
C PRO A 195 -8.86 -4.50 17.34
N ALA A 196 -9.08 -4.05 16.10
CA ALA A 196 -8.16 -4.28 14.99
C ALA A 196 -6.83 -3.54 15.22
N VAL A 197 -5.72 -4.21 14.90
CA VAL A 197 -4.40 -3.59 14.83
C VAL A 197 -4.21 -2.99 13.44
N LEU A 198 -3.70 -1.76 13.41
CA LEU A 198 -3.39 -1.05 12.17
C LEU A 198 -1.89 -1.18 11.85
N ASP A 199 -1.60 -1.77 10.71
CA ASP A 199 -0.27 -1.86 10.12
C ASP A 199 -0.08 -0.74 9.11
N GLN A 200 0.68 0.28 9.53
CA GLN A 200 1.02 1.43 8.69
C GLN A 200 1.82 1.00 7.48
N ILE A 201 1.48 1.56 6.33
CA ILE A 201 2.16 1.34 5.05
C ILE A 201 3.10 2.53 4.86
N PRO A 202 4.43 2.31 4.92
CA PRO A 202 5.38 3.41 4.69
C PRO A 202 5.22 4.01 3.29
N ASP A 203 5.51 5.29 3.12
CA ASP A 203 5.54 5.94 1.79
C ASP A 203 6.39 5.18 0.76
N ALA A 204 7.51 4.61 1.22
CA ALA A 204 8.40 3.81 0.39
C ALA A 204 7.77 2.47 -0.11
N ASN A 205 6.60 2.10 0.41
CA ASN A 205 5.84 0.91 0.04
C ASN A 205 4.56 1.27 -0.75
N MET A 206 4.41 2.52 -1.18
CA MET A 206 3.30 2.99 -2.00
C MET A 206 3.78 3.26 -3.44
N GLY A 207 3.01 2.78 -4.42
CA GLY A 207 3.30 2.92 -5.84
C GLY A 207 2.65 4.13 -6.53
N SER A 208 3.07 4.37 -7.76
CA SER A 208 2.54 5.40 -8.65
C SER A 208 2.44 4.93 -10.10
N VAL A 209 1.55 5.56 -10.86
CA VAL A 209 1.31 5.32 -12.29
C VAL A 209 1.59 6.60 -13.08
N GLY A 210 2.27 6.44 -14.21
CA GLY A 210 2.51 7.53 -15.15
C GLY A 210 1.45 7.54 -16.24
N LEU A 211 0.82 8.69 -16.47
CA LEU A 211 -0.18 8.92 -17.52
C LEU A 211 0.44 9.74 -18.65
N ASN A 212 -0.06 9.52 -19.88
CA ASN A 212 0.33 10.27 -21.08
C ASN A 212 1.85 10.35 -21.28
N GLY A 213 2.52 9.19 -21.17
CA GLY A 213 3.97 9.06 -21.33
C GLY A 213 4.82 9.49 -20.13
N ALA A 214 4.23 9.86 -18.99
CA ALA A 214 4.97 9.98 -17.74
C ALA A 214 5.44 8.60 -17.24
N THR A 215 6.44 8.61 -16.37
CA THR A 215 6.94 7.40 -15.70
C THR A 215 6.26 7.27 -14.34
N GLY A 216 5.62 6.14 -14.07
CA GLY A 216 5.22 5.72 -12.73
C GLY A 216 6.32 4.91 -12.04
N SER A 217 6.13 4.59 -10.77
CA SER A 217 7.07 3.80 -9.99
C SER A 217 6.35 2.92 -8.99
N ASN A 218 6.56 1.61 -9.06
CA ASN A 218 6.18 0.72 -7.97
C ASN A 218 7.39 0.45 -7.07
N PRO A 219 7.19 0.33 -5.75
CA PRO A 219 8.26 0.00 -4.82
C PRO A 219 8.88 -1.36 -5.16
N TYR A 220 10.20 -1.44 -5.04
CA TYR A 220 10.88 -2.73 -5.17
C TYR A 220 10.61 -3.52 -3.88
N MET A 221 9.93 -4.65 -4.03
CA MET A 221 9.82 -5.62 -2.96
C MET A 221 11.22 -6.20 -2.71
N VAL A 222 11.92 -5.70 -1.67
CA VAL A 222 13.15 -6.30 -1.13
C VAL A 222 12.75 -7.24 -0.01
N PRO A 223 13.17 -8.53 -0.02
CA PRO A 223 12.86 -9.44 1.07
C PRO A 223 13.27 -8.78 2.36
N VAL A 224 12.30 -8.51 3.25
CA VAL A 224 12.65 -8.04 4.58
C VAL A 224 13.48 -9.18 5.16
N PRO A 225 14.75 -8.95 5.53
CA PRO A 225 15.48 -9.98 6.23
C PRO A 225 14.63 -10.28 7.45
N VAL A 226 14.00 -11.45 7.46
CA VAL A 226 13.45 -12.01 8.69
C VAL A 226 14.67 -12.09 9.57
N ASN A 227 14.79 -11.13 10.49
CA ASN A 227 15.67 -11.25 11.62
C ASN A 227 15.04 -12.35 12.47
N GLU A 228 15.12 -13.59 11.98
CA GLU A 228 15.20 -14.76 12.81
C GLU A 228 16.42 -14.51 13.68
N LYS A 229 16.21 -13.77 14.77
CA LYS A 229 17.07 -13.91 15.93
C LYS A 229 16.89 -15.37 16.29
N SER A 230 17.80 -16.20 15.81
CA SER A 230 17.84 -17.60 16.19
C SER A 230 17.69 -17.64 17.70
N TRP A 231 17.00 -18.65 18.24
CA TRP A 231 16.86 -18.82 19.68
C TRP A 231 18.21 -18.72 20.43
N GLY A 232 19.33 -18.97 19.75
CA GLY A 232 20.68 -18.73 20.25
C GLY A 232 21.01 -17.27 20.57
N GLU A 233 20.61 -16.30 19.74
CA GLU A 233 20.81 -14.87 20.00
C GLU A 233 19.91 -14.34 21.12
N VAL A 234 18.68 -14.85 21.23
CA VAL A 234 17.75 -14.50 22.33
C VAL A 234 18.30 -15.01 23.67
N LYS A 235 18.83 -16.23 23.72
CA LYS A 235 19.46 -16.79 24.94
C LYS A 235 20.68 -15.99 25.40
N ALA A 236 21.44 -15.41 24.49
CA ALA A 236 22.60 -14.58 24.83
C ALA A 236 22.22 -13.28 25.55
N ILE A 237 20.99 -12.78 25.34
CA ILE A 237 20.48 -11.56 25.99
C ILE A 237 20.00 -11.85 27.42
N PHE A 238 19.37 -13.00 27.65
CA PHE A 238 18.82 -13.37 28.97
C PHE A 238 19.76 -14.23 29.83
N GLY A 239 20.93 -14.60 29.31
CA GLY A 239 21.89 -15.49 29.96
C GLY A 239 23.03 -14.81 30.74
N ARG A 240 22.89 -13.55 31.18
CA ARG A 240 23.87 -12.88 32.03
C ARG A 240 23.35 -12.59 33.43
#